data_AF-A0A7V5P1F6-F1
#
_entry.id   AF-A0A7V5P1F6-F1
#
_cell.length_a   1.000
_cell.length_b   1.000
_cell.length_c   1.000
_cell.angle_alpha   90.00
_cell.angle_beta   90.00
_cell.angle_gamma   90.00
#
_symmetry.space_group_name_H-M   'P 1'
#
loop_
_entity.id
_entity.type
_entity.pdbx_description
1 polymer ?
#
loop_
_entity_poly.entity_id
_entity_poly.type
_entity_poly.pdbx_seq_one_letter_code
_entity_poly.pdbx_strand_id
1 'polypeptide(L)'
;MESVENDIKTGIKPQKRIIGLILAGGLAKRFGGGKCRAELKGKPLIAWVYEAISPFCAEIWLSWRRPPYEGPELPFSRIIYDEKPGAGPAVALNSALKKKKEGHLLVLPCDQPLVRPKLLKKLIKTAQDEPFWETVVFRDDQRLLPFPGLYSKATTIE
;
A
#
# COMPACT_ATOMS: atom_id res chain seq x y z
N MET A 1 31.67 11.84 13.54
CA MET A 1 31.75 10.39 13.24
C MET A 1 30.96 9.53 14.25
N GLU A 2 30.02 10.10 15.01
CA GLU A 2 29.19 9.37 15.98
C GLU A 2 27.72 9.22 15.55
N SER A 3 27.37 9.65 14.34
CA SER A 3 25.97 9.72 13.87
C SER A 3 25.51 8.52 13.03
N VAL A 4 26.30 7.44 12.94
CA VAL A 4 25.98 6.26 12.10
C VAL A 4 25.75 4.99 12.94
N GLU A 5 26.24 4.90 14.18
CA GLU A 5 26.17 3.67 14.99
C GLU A 5 24.91 3.54 15.86
N ASN A 6 24.08 4.58 15.97
CA ASN A 6 22.86 4.53 16.78
C ASN A 6 21.61 4.04 16.02
N ASP A 7 21.72 3.78 14.72
CA ASP A 7 20.60 3.30 13.89
C ASP A 7 20.27 1.81 14.11
N ILE A 8 21.10 1.08 14.87
CA ILE A 8 20.92 -0.36 15.12
C ILE A 8 19.99 -0.65 16.31
N LYS A 9 19.57 0.35 17.10
CA LYS A 9 18.88 0.10 18.39
C LYS A 9 17.51 0.76 18.60
N THR A 10 16.91 1.45 17.64
CA THR A 10 15.63 2.12 17.89
C THR A 10 14.54 1.70 16.91
N GLY A 11 13.53 1.02 17.47
CA GLY A 11 12.22 0.83 16.87
C GLY A 11 11.69 2.13 16.27
N ILE A 12 11.16 1.97 15.07
CA ILE A 12 10.66 2.98 14.12
C ILE A 12 10.33 4.35 14.72
N LYS A 13 11.06 5.37 14.26
CA LYS A 13 10.65 6.79 14.22
C LYS A 13 11.28 7.46 12.98
N PRO A 14 10.70 8.51 12.35
CA PRO A 14 9.32 9.00 12.29
C PRO A 14 8.62 8.58 10.97
N GLN A 15 7.36 8.98 10.76
CA GLN A 15 6.49 8.75 9.58
C GLN A 15 7.11 8.91 8.17
N LYS A 16 8.34 9.42 8.04
CA LYS A 16 9.02 9.73 6.77
C LYS A 16 9.46 8.54 5.92
N ARG A 17 9.28 7.30 6.40
CA ARG A 17 9.67 6.08 5.66
C ARG A 17 8.51 5.19 5.22
N ILE A 18 7.26 5.66 5.30
CA ILE A 18 6.11 4.91 4.79
C ILE A 18 5.77 5.37 3.38
N ILE A 19 5.78 4.43 2.45
CA ILE A 19 5.31 4.58 1.08
C ILE A 19 3.91 3.98 1.03
N GLY A 20 2.92 4.74 0.58
CA GLY A 20 1.59 4.21 0.32
C GLY A 20 1.61 3.42 -0.98
N LEU A 21 1.07 2.21 -1.01
CA LEU A 21 0.86 1.46 -2.24
C LEU A 21 -0.63 1.19 -2.42
N ILE A 22 -1.22 1.78 -3.46
CA ILE A 22 -2.60 1.51 -3.84
C ILE A 22 -2.62 0.43 -4.93
N LEU A 23 -3.29 -0.68 -4.64
CA LEU A 23 -3.44 -1.80 -5.57
C LEU A 23 -4.67 -1.58 -6.45
N ALA A 24 -4.43 -1.38 -7.75
CA ALA A 24 -5.47 -0.99 -8.70
C ALA A 24 -5.39 -1.71 -10.07
N GLY A 25 -4.46 -2.66 -10.24
CA GLY A 25 -4.26 -3.42 -11.48
C GLY A 25 -5.28 -4.52 -11.79
N GLY A 26 -6.18 -4.86 -10.86
CA GLY A 26 -7.15 -5.95 -11.03
C GLY A 26 -8.11 -5.74 -12.21
N LEU A 27 -8.44 -6.82 -12.93
CA LEU A 27 -9.28 -6.80 -14.15
C LEU A 27 -10.73 -6.37 -13.92
N ALA A 28 -11.23 -6.35 -12.68
CA ALA A 28 -12.56 -5.87 -12.36
C ALA A 28 -13.66 -6.40 -13.32
N LYS A 29 -13.62 -7.69 -13.67
CA LYS A 29 -14.45 -8.27 -14.77
C LYS A 29 -15.96 -8.04 -14.57
N ARG A 30 -16.44 -8.10 -13.33
CA ARG A 30 -17.84 -7.80 -12.95
C ARG A 30 -18.19 -6.30 -12.92
N PHE A 31 -17.19 -5.42 -13.00
CA PHE A 31 -17.28 -3.96 -12.97
C PHE A 31 -16.79 -3.34 -14.31
N GLY A 32 -16.86 -4.09 -15.41
CA GLY A 32 -16.48 -3.59 -16.74
C GLY A 32 -15.03 -3.14 -16.87
N GLY A 33 -14.11 -3.64 -16.02
CA GLY A 33 -12.72 -3.21 -16.04
C GLY A 33 -12.42 -1.92 -15.27
N GLY A 34 -13.42 -1.26 -14.68
CA GLY A 34 -13.29 0.09 -14.11
C GLY A 34 -13.47 0.21 -12.59
N LYS A 35 -13.31 -0.85 -11.78
CA LYS A 35 -13.66 -0.81 -10.34
C LYS A 35 -13.02 0.36 -9.55
N CYS A 36 -11.77 0.72 -9.85
CA CYS A 36 -11.12 1.86 -9.17
C CYS A 36 -11.70 3.23 -9.59
N ARG A 37 -12.30 3.32 -10.79
CA ARG A 37 -13.01 4.49 -11.32
C ARG A 37 -14.49 4.51 -10.96
N ALA A 38 -15.04 3.40 -10.46
CA ALA A 38 -16.40 3.36 -9.97
C ALA A 38 -16.60 4.42 -8.88
N GLU A 39 -17.77 5.03 -8.85
CA GLU A 39 -18.04 6.12 -7.93
C GLU A 39 -18.78 5.63 -6.70
N LEU A 40 -18.35 6.14 -5.54
CA LEU A 40 -19.09 6.09 -4.30
C LEU A 40 -19.40 7.52 -3.90
N LYS A 41 -20.69 7.87 -3.86
CA LYS A 41 -21.17 9.23 -3.55
C LYS A 41 -20.56 10.30 -4.47
N GLY A 42 -20.52 10.04 -5.79
CA GLY A 42 -20.00 10.98 -6.79
C GLY A 42 -18.48 11.14 -6.80
N LYS A 43 -17.75 10.24 -6.13
CA LYS A 43 -16.28 10.29 -6.07
C LYS A 43 -15.67 8.92 -6.37
N PRO A 44 -14.64 8.82 -7.23
CA PRO A 44 -13.99 7.56 -7.57
C PRO A 44 -13.47 6.81 -6.34
N LEU A 45 -13.63 5.49 -6.30
CA LEU A 45 -13.18 4.66 -5.17
C LEU A 45 -11.70 4.90 -4.84
N ILE A 46 -10.86 5.02 -5.86
CA ILE A 46 -9.44 5.25 -5.66
C ILE A 46 -9.11 6.60 -5.01
N ALA A 47 -9.92 7.63 -5.25
CA ALA A 47 -9.75 8.93 -4.60
C ALA A 47 -10.05 8.85 -3.09
N TRP A 48 -11.03 8.05 -2.69
CA TRP A 48 -11.30 7.77 -1.27
C TRP A 48 -10.10 7.09 -0.59
N VAL A 49 -9.54 6.07 -1.25
CA VAL A 49 -8.37 5.33 -0.73
C VAL A 49 -7.13 6.23 -0.67
N TYR A 50 -6.91 7.04 -1.72
CA TYR A 50 -5.82 8.01 -1.79
C TYR A 50 -5.88 9.00 -0.63
N GLU A 51 -7.03 9.61 -0.37
CA GLU A 51 -7.17 10.53 0.76
C GLU A 51 -7.02 9.85 2.11
N ALA A 52 -7.52 8.61 2.27
CA ALA A 52 -7.41 7.90 3.53
C ALA A 52 -5.96 7.53 3.88
N ILE A 53 -5.13 7.20 2.88
CA ILE A 53 -3.73 6.81 3.07
C ILE A 53 -2.77 8.00 3.15
N SER A 54 -3.09 9.11 2.47
CA SER A 54 -2.19 10.27 2.32
C SER A 54 -1.60 10.82 3.62
N PRO A 55 -2.35 10.98 4.73
CA PRO A 55 -1.80 11.53 5.97
C PRO A 55 -0.68 10.70 6.61
N PHE A 56 -0.47 9.46 6.14
CA PHE A 56 0.46 8.51 6.73
C PHE A 56 1.70 8.26 5.86
N CYS A 57 1.77 8.82 4.66
CA CYS A 57 2.77 8.46 3.66
C CYS A 57 3.55 9.68 3.15
N ALA A 58 4.86 9.50 2.93
CA ALA A 58 5.69 10.51 2.31
C ALA A 58 5.51 10.56 0.78
N GLU A 59 5.24 9.42 0.19
CA GLU A 59 4.93 9.25 -1.23
C GLU A 59 3.86 8.16 -1.40
N ILE A 60 3.12 8.23 -2.50
CA ILE A 60 2.05 7.27 -2.80
C ILE A 60 2.28 6.69 -4.19
N TRP A 61 2.38 5.38 -4.24
CA TRP A 61 2.58 4.59 -5.44
C TRP A 61 1.27 3.92 -5.85
N LEU A 62 1.12 3.70 -7.15
CA LEU A 62 0.00 3.00 -7.75
C LEU A 62 0.46 1.72 -8.41
N SER A 63 -0.07 0.56 -8.05
CA SER A 63 -0.03 -0.62 -8.91
C SER A 63 -1.15 -0.52 -9.93
N TRP A 64 -0.80 -0.48 -11.22
CA TRP A 64 -1.74 -0.28 -12.32
C TRP A 64 -1.48 -1.26 -13.46
N ARG A 65 -2.46 -1.45 -14.31
CA ARG A 65 -2.31 -2.24 -15.54
C ARG A 65 -1.58 -1.43 -16.63
N ARG A 66 -0.87 -2.10 -17.54
CA ARG A 66 -0.16 -1.43 -18.65
C ARG A 66 -1.12 -0.69 -19.60
N PRO A 67 -0.64 0.28 -20.41
CA PRO A 67 -1.42 0.89 -21.49
C PRO A 67 -2.13 -0.14 -22.40
N PRO A 68 -3.28 0.21 -23.03
CA PRO A 68 -3.82 1.55 -23.22
C PRO A 68 -4.73 2.04 -22.08
N TYR A 69 -4.80 1.34 -20.96
CA TYR A 69 -5.65 1.73 -19.84
C TYR A 69 -5.10 2.97 -19.13
N GLU A 70 -5.79 4.09 -19.30
CA GLU A 70 -5.48 5.34 -18.61
C GLU A 70 -5.52 5.20 -17.08
N GLY A 71 -4.54 5.77 -16.41
CA GLY A 71 -4.52 5.85 -14.95
C GLY A 71 -5.59 6.80 -14.40
N PRO A 72 -5.78 6.83 -13.07
CA PRO A 72 -6.54 7.89 -12.41
C PRO A 72 -5.74 9.19 -12.33
N GLU A 73 -6.43 10.33 -12.45
CA GLU A 73 -5.85 11.67 -12.31
C GLU A 73 -5.67 12.05 -10.84
N LEU A 74 -4.72 11.39 -10.17
CA LEU A 74 -4.33 11.69 -8.79
C LEU A 74 -2.80 11.82 -8.71
N PRO A 75 -2.27 12.57 -7.73
CA PRO A 75 -0.83 12.84 -7.64
C PRO A 75 -0.07 11.64 -7.07
N PHE A 76 0.10 10.59 -7.87
CA PHE A 76 0.97 9.46 -7.53
C PHE A 76 2.43 9.80 -7.80
N SER A 77 3.29 9.53 -6.84
CA SER A 77 4.74 9.69 -6.97
C SER A 77 5.37 8.66 -7.91
N ARG A 78 4.71 7.51 -8.08
CA ARG A 78 5.16 6.43 -8.97
C ARG A 78 4.01 5.53 -9.40
N ILE A 79 4.03 5.09 -10.65
CA ILE A 79 3.15 4.02 -11.16
C ILE A 79 4.00 2.77 -11.41
N ILE A 80 3.58 1.66 -10.81
CA ILE A 80 4.12 0.32 -11.03
C ILE A 80 3.15 -0.43 -11.93
N TYR A 81 3.59 -0.72 -13.14
CA TYR A 81 2.79 -1.53 -14.05
C TYR A 81 2.92 -3.01 -13.73
N ASP A 82 1.78 -3.69 -13.65
CA ASP A 82 1.71 -5.14 -13.56
C ASP A 82 2.33 -5.76 -14.82
N GLU A 83 3.16 -6.80 -14.65
CA GLU A 83 3.78 -7.51 -15.77
C GLU A 83 2.76 -8.33 -16.55
N LYS A 84 1.78 -8.90 -15.85
CA LYS A 84 0.67 -9.65 -16.43
C LYS A 84 -0.65 -9.11 -15.85
N PRO A 85 -1.63 -8.73 -16.68
CA PRO A 85 -2.93 -8.33 -16.19
C PRO A 85 -3.55 -9.41 -15.30
N GLY A 86 -4.00 -9.03 -14.10
CA GLY A 86 -4.61 -9.97 -13.16
C GLY A 86 -3.63 -10.89 -12.42
N ALA A 87 -2.32 -10.58 -12.40
CA ALA A 87 -1.32 -11.30 -11.61
C ALA A 87 -1.63 -11.35 -10.09
N GLY A 88 -2.53 -10.48 -9.63
CA GLY A 88 -3.03 -10.47 -8.27
C GLY A 88 -2.22 -9.58 -7.33
N PRO A 89 -2.78 -9.32 -6.13
CA PRO A 89 -2.22 -8.33 -5.21
C PRO A 89 -0.86 -8.73 -4.62
N ALA A 90 -0.59 -10.03 -4.46
CA ALA A 90 0.70 -10.51 -3.96
C ALA A 90 1.86 -10.21 -4.93
N VAL A 91 1.63 -10.39 -6.24
CA VAL A 91 2.62 -10.07 -7.27
C VAL A 91 2.88 -8.56 -7.30
N ALA A 92 1.82 -7.74 -7.28
CA ALA A 92 1.93 -6.29 -7.23
C ALA A 92 2.71 -5.80 -5.99
N LEU A 93 2.41 -6.37 -4.82
CA LEU A 93 3.15 -6.10 -3.59
C LEU A 93 4.63 -6.46 -3.75
N ASN A 94 4.93 -7.67 -4.23
CA ASN A 94 6.31 -8.11 -4.41
C ASN A 94 7.08 -7.22 -5.40
N SER A 95 6.46 -6.83 -6.52
CA SER A 95 7.06 -5.90 -7.48
C SER A 95 7.37 -4.54 -6.85
N ALA A 96 6.51 -4.03 -5.98
CA ALA A 96 6.75 -2.78 -5.25
C ALA A 96 7.86 -2.92 -4.20
N LEU A 97 7.87 -4.04 -3.46
CA LEU A 97 8.91 -4.36 -2.49
C LEU A 97 10.29 -4.47 -3.16
N LYS A 98 10.38 -5.09 -4.34
CA LYS A 98 11.63 -5.16 -5.13
C LYS A 98 12.09 -3.77 -5.60
N LYS A 99 11.17 -2.88 -5.97
CA LYS A 99 11.47 -1.53 -6.52
C LYS A 99 11.81 -0.47 -5.48
N LYS A 100 11.32 -0.58 -4.24
CA LYS A 100 11.69 0.37 -3.17
C LYS A 100 13.11 0.10 -2.69
N LYS A 101 13.87 1.19 -2.48
CA LYS A 101 15.20 1.15 -1.87
C LYS A 101 15.07 1.04 -0.36
N GLU A 102 14.32 1.96 0.24
CA GLU A 102 14.11 2.05 1.68
C GLU A 102 12.63 2.14 2.04
N GLY A 103 12.34 2.12 3.34
CA GLY A 103 11.00 2.31 3.88
C GLY A 103 10.10 1.09 3.87
N HIS A 104 8.87 1.29 4.32
CA HIS A 104 7.83 0.28 4.47
C HIS A 104 6.67 0.61 3.53
N LEU A 105 5.98 -0.42 3.04
CA LEU A 105 4.78 -0.24 2.23
C LEU A 105 3.54 -0.32 3.11
N LEU A 106 2.77 0.75 3.17
CA LEU A 106 1.38 0.70 3.65
C LEU A 106 0.50 0.40 2.44
N VAL A 107 -0.10 -0.78 2.40
CA VAL A 107 -0.72 -1.31 1.19
C VAL A 107 -2.23 -1.34 1.33
N LEU A 108 -2.93 -0.76 0.36
CA LEU A 108 -4.38 -0.66 0.32
C LEU A 108 -4.93 -1.01 -1.06
N PRO A 109 -5.98 -1.83 -1.18
CA PRO A 109 -6.68 -2.06 -2.43
C PRO A 109 -7.57 -0.85 -2.78
N CYS A 110 -7.70 -0.52 -4.06
CA CYS A 110 -8.55 0.58 -4.52
C CYS A 110 -10.05 0.37 -4.20
N ASP A 111 -10.47 -0.87 -3.89
CA ASP A 111 -11.86 -1.23 -3.62
C ASP A 111 -12.23 -1.25 -2.13
N GLN A 112 -11.37 -0.69 -1.27
CA GLN A 112 -11.65 -0.45 0.14
C GLN A 112 -11.87 1.06 0.44
N PRO A 113 -12.84 1.75 -0.22
CA PRO A 113 -13.02 3.20 -0.10
C PRO A 113 -13.46 3.67 1.29
N LEU A 114 -13.97 2.76 2.13
CA LEU A 114 -14.45 3.06 3.49
C LEU A 114 -13.40 2.75 4.57
N VAL A 115 -12.15 2.49 4.18
CA VAL A 115 -11.06 2.28 5.12
C VAL A 115 -10.92 3.50 6.04
N ARG A 116 -10.96 3.26 7.35
CA ARG A 116 -10.94 4.33 8.34
C ARG A 116 -9.48 4.73 8.62
N PRO A 117 -9.11 6.03 8.61
CA PRO A 117 -7.76 6.46 8.98
C PRO A 117 -7.30 5.97 10.36
N LYS A 118 -8.24 5.83 11.32
CA LYS A 118 -7.95 5.26 12.65
C LYS A 118 -7.43 3.81 12.57
N LEU A 119 -7.88 3.04 11.59
CA LEU A 119 -7.43 1.66 11.36
C LEU A 119 -5.99 1.63 10.85
N LEU A 120 -5.66 2.50 9.89
CA LEU A 120 -4.29 2.63 9.36
C LEU A 120 -3.32 3.12 10.44
N LYS A 121 -3.76 4.09 11.26
CA LYS A 121 -2.99 4.56 12.42
C LYS A 121 -2.70 3.42 13.41
N LYS A 122 -3.64 2.49 13.60
CA LYS A 122 -3.43 1.32 14.48
C LYS A 122 -2.35 0.38 13.92
N LEU A 123 -2.36 0.05 12.62
CA LEU A 123 -1.31 -0.75 11.99
C LEU A 123 0.08 -0.12 12.19
N ILE A 124 0.18 1.17 11.91
CA ILE A 124 1.45 1.92 12.01
C ILE A 124 1.93 1.94 13.46
N LYS A 125 1.02 2.20 14.41
CA LYS A 125 1.38 2.19 15.82
C LYS A 125 1.84 0.80 16.29
N THR A 126 1.13 -0.26 15.92
CA THR A 126 1.54 -1.63 16.26
C THR A 126 2.94 -1.94 15.72
N ALA A 127 3.25 -1.51 14.50
CA ALA A 127 4.58 -1.64 13.93
C ALA A 127 5.65 -0.84 14.69
N GLN A 128 5.30 0.32 15.24
CA GLN A 128 6.22 1.17 16.02
C GLN A 128 6.49 0.62 17.42
N ASP A 129 5.49 -0.01 18.02
CA ASP A 129 5.57 -0.57 19.38
C ASP A 129 6.35 -1.90 19.39
N GLU A 130 6.53 -2.55 18.24
CA GLU A 130 7.27 -3.81 18.09
C GLU A 130 8.65 -3.60 17.43
N PRO A 131 9.75 -4.12 18.00
CA PRO A 131 11.10 -3.86 17.50
C PRO A 131 11.43 -4.59 16.19
N PHE A 132 10.79 -5.74 15.95
CA PHE A 132 11.08 -6.59 14.77
C PHE A 132 9.78 -7.12 14.17
N TRP A 133 9.55 -6.79 12.91
CA TRP A 133 8.42 -7.31 12.14
C TRP A 133 8.73 -7.32 10.65
N GLU A 134 8.14 -8.28 9.95
CA GLU A 134 8.17 -8.33 8.49
C GLU A 134 6.86 -7.78 7.92
N THR A 135 5.74 -8.18 8.51
CA THR A 135 4.40 -7.78 8.10
C THR A 135 3.54 -7.49 9.31
N VAL A 136 2.75 -6.42 9.25
CA VAL A 136 1.68 -6.13 10.21
C VAL A 136 0.37 -6.07 9.45
N VAL A 137 -0.55 -6.98 9.78
CA VAL A 137 -1.84 -7.15 9.12
C VAL A 137 -2.95 -7.28 10.15
N PHE A 138 -4.19 -7.12 9.70
CA PHE A 138 -5.33 -7.46 10.53
C PHE A 138 -5.56 -8.98 10.56
N ARG A 139 -6.11 -9.44 11.67
CA ARG A 139 -6.62 -10.79 11.83
C ARG A 139 -8.06 -10.70 12.29
N ASP A 140 -8.94 -11.43 11.62
CA ASP A 140 -10.25 -11.77 12.17
C ASP A 140 -10.20 -13.17 12.80
N ASP A 141 -11.33 -13.66 13.33
CA ASP A 141 -11.39 -14.93 14.07
C ASP A 141 -10.89 -16.14 13.26
N GLN A 142 -10.88 -16.06 11.93
CA GLN A 142 -10.57 -17.19 11.06
C GLN A 142 -9.37 -16.96 10.16
N ARG A 143 -9.02 -15.72 9.83
CA ARG A 143 -8.10 -15.41 8.74
C ARG A 143 -7.26 -14.17 9.00
N LEU A 144 -6.06 -14.19 8.41
CA LEU A 144 -5.28 -12.99 8.19
C LEU A 144 -5.87 -12.21 7.02
N LEU A 145 -6.08 -10.91 7.24
CA LEU A 145 -6.50 -9.96 6.23
C LEU A 145 -5.25 -9.22 5.75
N PRO A 146 -4.68 -9.60 4.59
CA PRO A 146 -3.42 -9.00 4.13
C PRO A 146 -3.56 -7.50 3.86
N PHE A 147 -4.76 -7.02 3.54
CA PHE A 147 -4.98 -5.61 3.24
C PHE A 147 -6.18 -5.03 4.00
N PRO A 148 -6.07 -3.81 4.57
CA PRO A 148 -4.85 -2.99 4.63
C PRO A 148 -3.75 -3.65 5.47
N GLY A 149 -2.49 -3.47 5.06
CA GLY A 149 -1.34 -4.09 5.73
C GLY A 149 -0.08 -3.24 5.58
N LEU A 150 0.85 -3.40 6.52
CA LEU A 150 2.16 -2.76 6.52
C LEU A 150 3.24 -3.82 6.27
N TYR A 151 4.11 -3.58 5.29
CA TYR A 151 5.06 -4.56 4.80
C TYR A 151 6.48 -4.00 4.77
N SER A 152 7.42 -4.73 5.37
CA SER A 152 8.83 -4.38 5.41
C SER A 152 9.55 -4.90 4.15
N LYS A 153 10.83 -4.54 3.97
CA LYS A 153 11.64 -5.10 2.85
C LYS A 153 11.80 -6.62 2.97
N ALA A 154 11.81 -7.16 4.19
CA ALA A 154 11.99 -8.59 4.45
C ALA A 154 10.85 -9.44 3.88
N THR A 155 9.67 -8.87 3.60
CA THR A 155 8.57 -9.59 2.94
C THR A 155 8.78 -9.82 1.44
N THR A 156 9.92 -9.41 0.87
CA THR A 156 10.19 -9.63 -0.56
C THR A 156 10.29 -11.12 -0.85
N ILE A 157 9.56 -11.62 -1.84
CA ILE A 157 9.63 -13.02 -2.31
C ILE A 157 10.58 -13.06 -3.51
N GLU A 158 11.61 -13.91 -3.45
CA GLU A 158 12.60 -14.07 -4.52
C GLU A 158 11.99 -14.66 -5.80
#